data_AF-Q49K99-F1
#
_entry.id   AF-Q49K99-F1
#
_cell.length_a   1.000
_cell.length_b   1.000
_cell.length_c   1.000
_cell.angle_alpha   90.00
_cell.angle_beta   90.00
_cell.angle_gamma   90.00
#
_symmetry.space_group_name_H-M   'P 1'
#
loop_
_entity.id
_entity.type
_entity.pdbx_description
1 polymer ?
#
loop_
_entity_poly.entity_id
_entity_poly.type
_entity_poly.pdbx_seq_one_letter_code
_entity_poly.pdbx_strand_id
1 'polypeptide(L)'
;VKPGKGQAFNRVKLKHLLTARTIERTFKSGDKVDLADVLETEMRMLYRDADGIVFMDDKTFEQITIPLDRIGDSDPWMMEDILYEVLIYNGEPVSVEPPTFMELKITQTDPGERGDTASGKVLKPAETESGAKVQIPIFIEEGEVVKIDTRT
;
A
#
# COMPACT_ATOMS: atom_id res chain seq x y z
N VAL A 1 4.65 -4.59 31.52
CA VAL A 1 3.81 -4.88 32.71
C VAL A 1 4.67 -5.41 33.84
N LYS A 2 4.60 -4.80 35.02
CA LYS A 2 5.30 -5.28 36.22
C LYS A 2 4.25 -5.64 37.29
N PRO A 3 3.87 -6.92 37.43
CA PRO A 3 2.91 -7.32 38.45
C PRO A 3 3.54 -7.20 39.84
N GLY A 4 2.75 -6.85 40.86
CA GLY A 4 3.21 -6.65 42.25
C GLY A 4 3.89 -7.89 42.88
N LYS A 5 3.71 -9.08 42.27
CA LYS A 5 4.46 -10.31 42.55
C LYS A 5 4.75 -11.02 41.22
N GLY A 6 6.03 -11.13 40.84
CA GLY A 6 6.47 -11.77 39.59
C GLY A 6 7.51 -10.96 38.81
N GLN A 7 8.14 -11.58 37.81
CA GLN A 7 9.08 -10.91 36.92
C GLN A 7 8.34 -9.96 35.97
N ALA A 8 8.94 -8.81 35.66
CA ALA A 8 8.41 -7.91 34.66
C ALA A 8 8.46 -8.55 33.26
N PHE A 9 7.43 -8.28 32.46
CA PHE A 9 7.32 -8.74 31.09
C PHE A 9 6.70 -7.68 30.18
N ASN A 10 7.01 -7.72 28.89
CA ASN A 10 6.45 -6.85 27.87
C ASN A 10 5.60 -7.69 26.93
N ARG A 11 4.31 -7.35 26.82
CA ARG A 11 3.42 -7.93 25.82
C ARG A 11 3.44 -7.02 24.61
N VAL A 12 3.93 -7.52 23.49
CA VAL A 12 4.14 -6.75 22.26
C VAL A 12 3.29 -7.37 21.15
N LYS A 13 2.62 -6.52 20.40
CA LYS A 13 1.93 -6.88 19.17
C LYS A 13 2.87 -6.60 18.01
N LEU A 14 3.22 -7.62 17.23
CA LEU A 14 4.19 -7.55 16.13
C LEU A 14 3.45 -7.83 14.81
N LYS A 15 3.75 -7.06 13.75
CA LYS A 15 3.28 -7.34 12.38
C LYS A 15 4.41 -8.05 11.63
N HIS A 16 4.11 -9.20 11.04
CA HIS A 16 5.07 -9.93 10.22
C HIS A 16 5.24 -9.22 8.88
N LEU A 17 6.44 -8.75 8.54
CA LEU A 17 6.66 -7.94 7.33
C LEU A 17 6.29 -8.70 6.04
N LEU A 18 6.70 -9.96 5.89
CA LEU A 18 6.42 -10.76 4.68
C LEU A 18 4.96 -11.22 4.53
N THR A 19 4.19 -11.37 5.61
CA THR A 19 2.85 -11.98 5.56
C THR A 19 1.75 -11.06 6.05
N ALA A 20 2.10 -9.85 6.49
CA ALA A 20 1.26 -8.88 7.19
C ALA A 20 0.53 -9.41 8.44
N ARG A 21 0.76 -10.67 8.85
CA ARG A 21 0.07 -11.30 9.98
C ARG A 21 0.48 -10.63 11.28
N THR A 22 -0.50 -10.31 12.10
CA THR A 22 -0.23 -9.74 13.42
C THR A 22 -0.13 -10.86 14.46
N ILE A 23 0.98 -10.94 15.17
CA ILE A 23 1.23 -11.89 16.26
C ILE A 23 1.38 -11.14 17.58
N GLU A 24 0.99 -11.80 18.67
CA GLU A 24 1.22 -11.28 20.02
C GLU A 24 2.29 -12.11 20.70
N ARG A 25 3.32 -11.46 21.23
CA ARG A 25 4.44 -12.13 21.90
C ARG A 25 4.71 -11.47 23.24
N THR A 26 4.98 -12.30 24.25
CA THR A 26 5.39 -11.86 25.57
C THR A 26 6.90 -12.05 25.73
N PHE A 27 7.62 -10.95 25.99
CA PHE A 27 9.04 -10.93 26.28
C PHE A 27 9.27 -10.75 27.78
N LYS A 28 10.18 -11.52 28.36
CA LYS A 28 10.61 -11.34 29.76
C LYS A 28 11.66 -10.23 29.85
N SER A 29 11.78 -9.60 31.01
CA SER A 29 12.89 -8.67 31.27
C SER A 29 14.23 -9.41 31.23
N GLY A 30 14.94 -9.31 30.10
CA GLY A 30 16.22 -9.95 29.83
C GLY A 30 16.31 -10.64 28.47
N ASP A 31 15.17 -10.85 27.79
CA ASP A 31 15.17 -11.43 26.44
C ASP A 31 15.86 -10.46 25.46
N LYS A 32 16.83 -10.99 24.71
CA LYS A 32 17.48 -10.28 23.61
C LYS A 32 16.74 -10.60 22.31
N VAL A 33 16.65 -9.61 21.44
CA VAL A 33 16.11 -9.74 20.09
C VAL A 33 17.17 -9.30 19.11
N ASP A 34 17.30 -10.05 18.02
CA ASP A 34 18.18 -9.67 16.92
C ASP A 34 17.49 -8.59 16.09
N LEU A 35 18.28 -7.60 15.66
CA LEU A 35 17.79 -6.56 14.76
C LEU A 35 17.78 -7.10 13.33
N ALA A 36 16.67 -6.84 12.63
CA ALA A 36 16.56 -7.08 11.21
C ALA A 36 17.20 -5.92 10.45
N ASP A 37 17.91 -6.22 9.35
CA ASP A 37 18.37 -5.19 8.42
C ASP A 37 17.21 -4.80 7.51
N VAL A 38 16.61 -3.66 7.81
CA VAL A 38 15.42 -3.13 7.13
C VAL A 38 15.73 -1.72 6.67
N LEU A 39 15.50 -1.47 5.40
CA LEU A 39 15.63 -0.17 4.77
C LEU A 39 14.29 0.23 4.16
N GLU A 40 13.77 1.37 4.58
CA GLU A 40 12.62 2.03 3.97
C GLU A 40 13.17 3.13 3.06
N THR A 41 12.86 3.06 1.76
CA THR A 41 13.32 4.06 0.79
C THR A 41 12.21 4.42 -0.18
N GLU A 42 12.20 5.66 -0.65
CA GLU A 42 11.25 6.13 -1.66
C GLU A 42 11.85 5.92 -3.04
N MET A 43 11.15 5.21 -3.92
CA MET A 43 11.58 4.94 -5.27
C MET A 43 10.50 5.29 -6.28
N ARG A 44 10.90 5.85 -7.42
CA ARG A 44 10.02 6.23 -8.51
C ARG A 44 9.77 5.03 -9.41
N MET A 45 8.51 4.73 -9.70
CA MET A 45 8.17 3.72 -10.71
C MET A 45 8.52 4.25 -12.11
N LEU A 46 9.25 3.44 -12.88
CA LEU A 46 9.63 3.78 -14.26
C LEU A 46 8.66 3.16 -15.26
N TYR A 47 8.59 1.82 -15.30
CA TYR A 47 7.75 1.06 -16.22
C TYR A 47 7.55 -0.36 -15.71
N ARG A 48 6.59 -1.05 -16.31
CA ARG A 48 6.33 -2.48 -16.09
C ARG A 48 6.99 -3.31 -17.19
N ASP A 49 7.67 -4.38 -16.79
CA ASP A 49 8.27 -5.38 -17.67
C ASP A 49 7.60 -6.75 -17.47
N ALA A 50 7.98 -7.76 -18.27
CA ALA A 50 7.46 -9.12 -18.16
C ALA A 50 7.76 -9.78 -16.80
N ASP A 51 8.90 -9.44 -16.19
CA ASP A 51 9.37 -10.04 -14.94
C ASP A 51 8.91 -9.29 -13.68
N GLY A 52 8.40 -8.06 -13.80
CA GLY A 52 8.03 -7.22 -12.66
C GLY A 52 7.89 -5.74 -12.99
N ILE A 53 7.93 -4.89 -11.97
CA ILE A 53 7.93 -3.42 -12.12
C ILE A 53 9.31 -2.88 -11.78
N VAL A 54 9.80 -1.97 -12.62
CA VAL A 54 11.11 -1.34 -12.43
C VAL A 54 10.93 -0.03 -11.67
N PHE A 55 11.68 0.12 -10.58
CA PHE A 55 11.73 1.30 -9.74
C PHE A 55 13.14 1.91 -9.76
N MET A 56 13.24 3.21 -9.53
CA MET A 56 14.49 3.95 -9.47
C MET A 56 14.56 4.82 -8.23
N ASP A 57 15.67 4.81 -7.52
CA ASP A 57 15.95 5.77 -6.44
C ASP A 57 16.40 7.10 -7.07
N ASP A 58 15.68 8.19 -6.77
CA ASP A 58 15.98 9.52 -7.33
C ASP A 58 17.30 10.13 -6.80
N LYS A 59 17.86 9.61 -5.71
CA LYS A 59 19.10 10.09 -5.08
C LYS A 59 20.34 9.37 -5.63
N THR A 60 20.25 8.04 -5.78
CA THR A 60 21.37 7.20 -6.22
C THR A 60 21.30 6.83 -7.69
N PHE A 61 20.14 7.00 -8.33
CA PHE A 61 19.82 6.52 -9.68
C PHE A 61 19.95 5.00 -9.84
N GLU A 62 19.96 4.27 -8.73
CA GLU A 62 19.93 2.81 -8.73
C GLU A 62 18.53 2.31 -9.11
N GLN A 63 18.49 1.30 -9.96
CA GLN A 63 17.26 0.68 -10.41
C GLN A 63 17.12 -0.71 -9.80
N ILE A 64 15.91 -1.04 -9.36
CA ILE A 64 15.56 -2.37 -8.90
C ILE A 64 14.31 -2.84 -9.62
N THR A 65 14.28 -4.13 -9.95
CA THR A 65 13.08 -4.77 -10.47
C THR A 65 12.40 -5.53 -9.35
N ILE A 66 11.16 -5.14 -9.03
CA ILE A 66 10.35 -5.78 -8.01
C ILE A 66 9.36 -6.73 -8.71
N PRO A 67 9.41 -8.04 -8.44
CA PRO A 67 8.49 -8.98 -9.06
C PRO A 67 7.06 -8.79 -8.56
N LEU A 68 6.07 -9.14 -9.39
CA LEU A 68 4.65 -8.83 -9.15
C LEU A 68 4.07 -9.49 -7.88
N ASP A 69 4.61 -10.63 -7.47
CA ASP A 69 4.22 -11.31 -6.23
C ASP A 69 4.54 -10.48 -4.96
N ARG A 70 5.56 -9.60 -5.02
CA ARG A 70 5.95 -8.70 -3.93
C ARG A 70 5.20 -7.38 -3.92
N ILE A 71 4.62 -7.00 -5.06
CA ILE A 71 3.77 -5.81 -5.17
C ILE A 71 2.40 -6.10 -4.56
N GLY A 72 1.87 -7.31 -4.78
CA GLY A 72 0.65 -7.79 -4.14
C GLY A 72 -0.56 -6.91 -4.44
N ASP A 73 -1.29 -6.54 -3.39
CA ASP A 73 -2.54 -5.77 -3.49
C ASP A 73 -2.33 -4.33 -3.98
N SER A 74 -1.09 -3.84 -3.99
CA SER A 74 -0.76 -2.49 -4.47
C SER A 74 -0.72 -2.37 -5.99
N ASP A 75 -0.74 -3.50 -6.73
CA ASP A 75 -0.59 -3.56 -8.18
C ASP A 75 -1.54 -2.61 -8.97
N PRO A 76 -2.84 -2.48 -8.61
CA PRO A 76 -3.76 -1.58 -9.30
C PRO A 76 -3.43 -0.09 -9.14
N TRP A 77 -2.55 0.26 -8.19
CA TRP A 77 -2.15 1.64 -7.90
C TRP A 77 -0.79 2.00 -8.52
N MET A 78 -0.21 1.11 -9.34
CA MET A 78 1.10 1.29 -9.94
C MET A 78 1.02 2.15 -11.20
N MET A 79 1.65 3.32 -11.16
CA MET A 79 1.65 4.33 -12.21
C MET A 79 3.07 4.85 -12.42
N GLU A 80 3.40 5.12 -13.67
CA GLU A 80 4.70 5.67 -14.06
C GLU A 80 4.90 7.07 -13.46
N ASP A 81 6.16 7.41 -13.16
CA ASP A 81 6.59 8.72 -12.64
C ASP A 81 6.04 9.07 -11.24
N ILE A 82 5.55 8.08 -10.48
CA ILE A 82 5.09 8.25 -9.09
C ILE A 82 6.11 7.65 -8.12
N LEU A 83 6.28 8.29 -6.96
CA LEU A 83 7.10 7.81 -5.84
C LEU A 83 6.32 6.81 -4.99
N TYR A 84 6.94 5.68 -4.69
CA TYR A 84 6.42 4.62 -3.85
C TYR A 84 7.38 4.36 -2.69
N GLU A 85 6.85 3.98 -1.54
CA GLU A 85 7.68 3.54 -0.41
C GLU A 85 8.00 2.06 -0.58
N VAL A 86 9.29 1.73 -0.67
CA VAL A 86 9.79 0.38 -0.84
C VAL A 86 10.48 -0.06 0.45
N LEU A 87 10.00 -1.18 0.99
CA LEU A 87 10.60 -1.83 2.15
C LEU A 87 11.55 -2.92 1.67
N ILE A 88 12.83 -2.78 1.99
CA ILE A 88 13.89 -3.73 1.65
C ILE A 88 14.34 -4.44 2.94
N TYR A 89 14.38 -5.77 2.92
CA TYR A 89 14.83 -6.61 4.03
C TYR A 89 15.99 -7.49 3.57
N ASN A 90 17.15 -7.39 4.24
CA ASN A 90 18.39 -8.10 3.86
C ASN A 90 18.76 -7.94 2.37
N GLY A 91 18.50 -6.76 1.79
CA GLY A 91 18.76 -6.47 0.38
C GLY A 91 17.68 -6.95 -0.61
N GLU A 92 16.62 -7.61 -0.15
CA GLU A 92 15.50 -8.02 -1.00
C GLU A 92 14.26 -7.12 -0.77
N PRO A 93 13.59 -6.64 -1.84
CA PRO A 93 12.35 -5.88 -1.71
C PRO A 93 11.22 -6.79 -1.20
N VAL A 94 10.60 -6.38 -0.09
CA VAL A 94 9.55 -7.13 0.60
C VAL A 94 8.16 -6.61 0.29
N SER A 95 8.00 -5.29 0.24
CA SER A 95 6.71 -4.66 -0.02
C SER A 95 6.89 -3.31 -0.69
N VAL A 96 5.88 -2.92 -1.45
CA VAL A 96 5.76 -1.61 -2.08
C VAL A 96 4.44 -0.99 -1.65
N GLU A 97 4.51 0.19 -1.06
CA GLU A 97 3.33 0.94 -0.63
C GLU A 97 3.15 2.19 -1.53
N PRO A 98 1.97 2.37 -2.14
CA PRO A 98 1.65 3.58 -2.88
C PRO A 98 1.53 4.79 -1.95
N PRO A 99 1.64 6.02 -2.49
CA PRO A 99 1.29 7.22 -1.74
C PRO A 99 -0.09 7.09 -1.11
N THR A 100 -0.25 7.60 0.11
CA THR A 100 -1.53 7.54 0.85
C THR A 100 -2.70 8.10 0.04
N PHE A 101 -2.44 9.12 -0.78
CA PHE A 101 -3.41 9.65 -1.72
C PHE A 101 -2.84 9.73 -3.11
N MET A 102 -3.63 9.29 -4.09
CA MET A 102 -3.30 9.42 -5.50
C MET A 102 -4.42 10.20 -6.20
N GLU A 103 -4.03 11.07 -7.11
CA GLU A 103 -4.97 11.76 -8.01
C GLU A 103 -5.02 10.97 -9.30
N LEU A 104 -6.15 10.30 -9.56
CA LEU A 104 -6.32 9.44 -10.72
C LEU A 104 -7.53 9.88 -11.53
N LYS A 105 -7.38 9.87 -12.85
CA LYS A 105 -8.45 10.12 -13.78
C LYS A 105 -9.39 8.91 -13.88
N ILE A 106 -10.70 9.17 -13.89
CA ILE A 106 -11.71 8.15 -14.18
C ILE A 106 -11.75 7.88 -15.68
N THR A 107 -11.55 6.62 -16.07
CA THR A 107 -11.57 6.18 -17.48
C THR A 107 -12.92 5.58 -17.87
N GLN A 108 -13.61 4.93 -16.92
CA GLN A 108 -14.90 4.30 -17.18
C GLN A 108 -15.82 4.41 -15.95
N THR A 109 -17.08 4.79 -16.13
CA THR A 109 -18.09 4.72 -15.07
C THR A 109 -19.51 4.61 -15.62
N ASP A 110 -20.39 3.90 -14.92
CA ASP A 110 -21.78 3.76 -15.35
C ASP A 110 -22.58 5.08 -15.18
N PRO A 111 -23.62 5.31 -16.02
CA PRO A 111 -24.56 6.40 -15.82
C PRO A 111 -25.32 6.21 -14.50
N GLY A 112 -25.25 7.20 -13.60
CA GLY A 112 -25.93 7.11 -12.30
C GLY A 112 -27.45 7.20 -12.45
N GLU A 113 -28.18 6.15 -12.10
CA GLU A 113 -29.64 6.21 -12.01
C GLU A 113 -30.07 7.00 -10.76
N ARG A 114 -30.71 8.15 -10.98
CA ARG A 114 -31.22 9.04 -9.92
C ARG A 114 -32.42 8.47 -9.13
N GLY A 115 -32.74 7.19 -9.27
CA GLY A 115 -33.94 6.55 -8.71
C GLY A 115 -33.89 6.26 -7.20
N ASP A 116 -32.70 6.15 -6.60
CA ASP A 116 -32.52 5.65 -5.22
C ASP A 116 -32.03 6.73 -4.23
N THR A 117 -32.61 7.94 -4.30
CA THR A 117 -32.16 9.13 -3.55
C THR A 117 -32.64 9.23 -2.10
N ALA A 118 -33.09 8.14 -1.47
CA ALA A 118 -33.57 8.18 -0.08
C ALA A 118 -32.44 8.20 0.97
N SER A 119 -31.18 7.92 0.61
CA SER A 119 -30.09 7.71 1.58
C SER A 119 -28.81 8.53 1.38
N GLY A 120 -28.79 9.49 0.44
CA GLY A 120 -27.78 10.57 0.40
C GLY A 120 -26.33 10.19 0.09
N LYS A 121 -25.99 8.90 -0.10
CA LYS A 121 -24.65 8.44 -0.52
C LYS A 121 -24.76 7.24 -1.46
N VAL A 122 -25.36 7.44 -2.62
CA VAL A 122 -25.27 6.43 -3.69
C VAL A 122 -23.87 6.58 -4.29
N LEU A 123 -23.06 5.53 -4.17
CA LEU A 123 -21.79 5.41 -4.85
C LEU A 123 -22.01 4.52 -6.08
N LYS A 124 -21.27 4.81 -7.15
CA LYS A 124 -21.20 3.98 -8.34
C LYS A 124 -19.78 3.45 -8.53
N PRO A 125 -19.62 2.24 -9.09
CA PRO A 125 -18.30 1.74 -9.46
C PRO A 125 -17.72 2.58 -10.60
N ALA A 126 -16.40 2.75 -10.57
CA ALA A 126 -15.63 3.37 -11.64
C ALA A 126 -14.25 2.74 -11.74
N GLU A 127 -13.67 2.82 -12.93
CA GLU A 127 -12.31 2.41 -13.22
C GLU A 127 -11.43 3.65 -13.41
N THR A 128 -10.24 3.61 -12.80
CA THR A 128 -9.24 4.68 -12.93
C THR A 128 -8.31 4.41 -14.12
N GLU A 129 -7.49 5.40 -14.48
CA GLU A 129 -6.43 5.23 -15.49
C GLU A 129 -5.37 4.19 -15.12
N SER A 130 -5.22 3.89 -13.83
CA SER A 130 -4.35 2.80 -13.34
C SER A 130 -5.00 1.42 -13.44
N GLY A 131 -6.29 1.33 -13.80
CA GLY A 131 -7.08 0.10 -13.78
C GLY A 131 -7.65 -0.27 -12.41
N ALA A 132 -7.47 0.57 -11.38
CA ALA A 132 -8.07 0.35 -10.08
C ALA A 132 -9.58 0.58 -10.13
N LYS A 133 -10.34 -0.30 -9.46
CA LYS A 133 -11.80 -0.19 -9.34
C LYS A 133 -12.17 0.47 -8.03
N VAL A 134 -12.82 1.62 -8.11
CA VAL A 134 -13.15 2.46 -6.96
C VAL A 134 -14.64 2.82 -6.93
N GLN A 135 -15.11 3.21 -5.74
CA GLN A 135 -16.48 3.70 -5.55
C GLN A 135 -16.48 5.23 -5.55
N ILE A 136 -17.13 5.83 -6.53
CA ILE A 136 -17.21 7.29 -6.69
C ILE A 136 -18.64 7.80 -6.51
N PRO A 137 -18.84 9.06 -6.09
CA PRO A 137 -20.16 9.69 -6.11
C PRO A 137 -20.80 9.68 -7.50
N ILE A 138 -22.13 9.50 -7.54
CA ILE A 138 -22.91 9.40 -8.80
C ILE A 138 -22.76 10.59 -9.76
N PHE A 139 -22.38 11.77 -9.26
CA PHE A 139 -22.26 12.98 -10.05
C PHE A 139 -20.91 13.11 -10.78
N ILE A 140 -19.94 12.25 -10.48
CA ILE A 140 -18.64 12.26 -11.14
C ILE A 140 -18.76 11.58 -12.50
N GLU A 141 -18.22 12.22 -13.53
CA GLU A 141 -18.25 11.74 -14.91
C GLU A 141 -16.88 11.19 -15.35
N GLU A 142 -16.87 10.50 -16.50
CA GLU A 142 -15.64 10.04 -17.13
C GLU A 142 -14.74 11.24 -17.50
N GLY A 143 -13.46 11.11 -17.22
CA GLY A 143 -12.45 12.13 -17.50
C GLY A 143 -12.17 13.09 -16.35
N GLU A 144 -12.95 13.05 -15.26
CA GLU A 144 -12.63 13.79 -14.04
C GLU A 144 -11.48 13.14 -13.26
N VAL A 145 -10.68 13.97 -12.58
CA VAL A 145 -9.61 13.52 -11.68
C VAL A 145 -10.13 13.49 -10.26
N VAL A 146 -10.00 12.33 -9.62
CA VAL A 146 -10.43 12.11 -8.24
C VAL A 146 -9.23 11.78 -7.35
N LYS A 147 -9.28 12.29 -6.13
CA LYS A 147 -8.30 11.95 -5.09
C LYS A 147 -8.77 10.71 -4.35
N ILE A 148 -8.02 9.63 -4.44
CA ILE A 148 -8.33 8.32 -3.85
C ILE A 148 -7.36 8.03 -2.71
N ASP A 149 -7.87 7.44 -1.61
CA ASP A 149 -7.07 6.87 -0.53
C ASP A 149 -6.70 5.43 -0.93
N THR A 150 -5.42 5.14 -1.08
CA THR A 150 -4.91 3.84 -1.58
C THR A 150 -4.93 2.73 -0.53
N ARG A 151 -5.28 3.07 0.72
CA ARG A 151 -5.30 2.12 1.85
C ARG A 151 -6.64 1.39 2.01
N THR A 152 -7.71 1.83 1.32
CA THR A 152 -9.10 1.36 1.52
C THR A 152 -9.86 1.18 0.23
#